data_AF-A0A1G7Q8I8-F1
#
_entry.id   AF-A0A1G7Q8I8-F1
#
_cell.length_a   1.000
_cell.length_b   1.000
_cell.length_c   1.000
_cell.angle_alpha   90.00
_cell.angle_beta   90.00
_cell.angle_gamma   90.00
#
_symmetry.space_group_name_H-M   'P 1'
#
loop_
_entity.id
_entity.type
_entity.pdbx_description
1 polymer ?
#
loop_
_entity_poly.entity_id
_entity_poly.type
_entity_poly.pdbx_seq_one_letter_code
_entity_poly.pdbx_strand_id
1 'polypeptide(L)'
;MPSQTGLDVTPDEQQLWEGIGGHFDSFTQVICEFVDNSVANFEGNETTGTQVVVTFDKVNEDEVIVGIEDTGTGIVDFEPALRLGDRSVGDAPLNEHGFGLKHALASADPDNNSWEIYTRTEEEFDDGQFRKVTSPYHFNLSSQTSSTGNETWPGQFNGSGTFIRFTSSMSFFNTIQQGVRGSAGFSRCIEYLREDLGHTYAGVIQDGRVSISLQFDGQNKRVEAVEPIWEGYYDPKVGTETLDLGGGQVEVEYEFGEMKESDYAKYYQRNMSTSGVEIRVNGRVLATNLFPEIWRKERHNLYNHFLAIINLKSDRLERLPTTRTAKNGIRSGDEKLEQLFEWIRNIHPQPQKKLTGSISEKELVRELSDKKETHLPQTSRVETEFEVYDTIDSPVPVDLYVFDGHEVTIYEAKKNTAGAQSVYQLLMYWDGATADGNPPDTGVLIASEFSPGVEILLEELNSKTDNEGNEYNFVKKTWQNEGVDYPDE
;
A
#
# COMPACT_ATOMS: atom_id res chain seq x y z
N MET A 1 -37.19 47.65 -24.23
CA MET A 1 -36.85 46.58 -23.28
C MET A 1 -36.08 45.52 -24.06
N PRO A 2 -34.79 45.29 -23.79
CA PRO A 2 -34.11 44.15 -24.39
C PRO A 2 -34.76 42.87 -23.87
N SER A 3 -35.18 41.98 -24.77
CA SER A 3 -35.71 40.66 -24.42
C SER A 3 -34.56 39.82 -23.86
N GLN A 4 -34.57 39.54 -22.55
CA GLN A 4 -33.73 38.50 -21.99
C GLN A 4 -34.38 37.15 -22.27
N THR A 5 -33.79 36.37 -23.17
CA THR A 5 -34.01 34.93 -23.25
C THR A 5 -33.20 34.26 -22.15
N GLY A 6 -33.88 33.53 -21.26
CA GLY A 6 -33.21 32.69 -20.27
C GLY A 6 -32.38 31.61 -20.96
N LEU A 7 -31.17 31.38 -20.48
CA LEU A 7 -30.31 30.28 -20.92
C LEU A 7 -30.53 29.09 -20.00
N ASP A 8 -30.69 27.90 -20.57
CA ASP A 8 -30.60 26.65 -19.82
C ASP A 8 -29.13 26.25 -19.72
N VAL A 9 -28.65 26.13 -18.49
CA VAL A 9 -27.26 25.78 -18.15
C VAL A 9 -27.19 24.48 -17.35
N THR A 10 -28.25 23.68 -17.39
CA THR A 10 -28.28 22.36 -16.78
C THR A 10 -27.20 21.49 -17.45
N PRO A 11 -26.29 20.86 -16.68
CA PRO A 11 -25.28 19.97 -17.25
C PRO A 11 -25.92 18.80 -18.00
N ASP A 12 -25.22 18.30 -19.02
CA ASP A 12 -25.57 17.01 -19.62
C ASP A 12 -25.31 15.88 -18.60
N GLU A 13 -26.29 14.99 -18.42
CA GLU A 13 -26.24 13.96 -17.37
C GLU A 13 -25.13 12.95 -17.59
N GLN A 14 -24.88 12.56 -18.84
CA GLN A 14 -23.81 11.61 -19.17
C GLN A 14 -22.44 12.26 -18.97
N GLN A 15 -22.25 13.50 -19.45
CA GLN A 15 -20.99 14.22 -19.22
C GLN A 15 -20.75 14.51 -17.74
N LEU A 16 -21.81 14.72 -16.95
CA LEU A 16 -21.71 14.85 -15.50
C LEU A 16 -21.22 13.55 -14.87
N TRP A 17 -21.81 12.40 -15.24
CA TRP A 17 -21.39 11.09 -14.74
C TRP A 17 -19.93 10.77 -15.07
N GLU A 18 -19.54 10.93 -16.34
CA GLU A 18 -18.15 10.78 -16.78
C GLU A 18 -17.21 11.73 -16.03
N GLY A 19 -17.64 12.99 -15.83
CA GLY A 19 -16.88 14.00 -15.12
C GLY A 19 -16.59 13.67 -13.66
N ILE A 20 -17.52 12.99 -12.97
CA ILE A 20 -17.31 12.55 -11.58
C ILE A 20 -16.64 11.18 -11.47
N GLY A 21 -16.58 10.39 -12.56
CA GLY A 21 -15.93 9.07 -12.57
C GLY A 21 -14.40 9.09 -12.58
N GLY A 22 -13.77 10.23 -12.84
CA GLY A 22 -12.30 10.37 -12.93
C GLY A 22 -11.57 10.60 -11.60
N HIS A 23 -12.25 10.47 -10.44
CA HIS A 23 -11.68 10.87 -9.16
C HIS A 23 -10.93 9.78 -8.38
N PHE A 24 -11.12 8.51 -8.74
CA PHE A 24 -10.38 7.40 -8.15
C PHE A 24 -9.38 6.81 -9.15
N ASP A 25 -8.12 6.74 -8.72
CA ASP A 25 -7.00 6.26 -9.55
C ASP A 25 -6.88 4.72 -9.54
N SER A 26 -7.57 4.06 -8.61
CA SER A 26 -7.56 2.61 -8.50
C SER A 26 -8.86 2.04 -7.95
N PHE A 27 -9.12 0.79 -8.29
CA PHE A 27 -10.25 0.00 -7.82
C PHE A 27 -10.24 -0.17 -6.30
N THR A 28 -9.07 -0.26 -5.68
CA THR A 28 -8.93 -0.28 -4.20
C THR A 28 -9.59 0.95 -3.57
N GLN A 29 -9.38 2.14 -4.13
CA GLN A 29 -9.96 3.37 -3.56
C GLN A 29 -11.50 3.37 -3.65
N VAL A 30 -12.07 2.84 -4.73
CA VAL A 30 -13.51 2.64 -4.88
C VAL A 30 -14.07 1.75 -3.77
N ILE A 31 -13.43 0.61 -3.50
CA ILE A 31 -13.85 -0.28 -2.40
C ILE A 31 -13.69 0.42 -1.04
N CYS A 32 -12.60 1.16 -0.84
CA CYS A 32 -12.41 1.92 0.39
C CYS A 32 -13.55 2.91 0.62
N GLU A 33 -14.07 3.62 -0.38
CA GLU A 33 -15.19 4.54 -0.15
C GLU A 33 -16.47 3.84 0.33
N PHE A 34 -16.79 2.65 -0.18
CA PHE A 34 -17.95 1.89 0.31
C PHE A 34 -17.75 1.40 1.74
N VAL A 35 -16.53 0.96 2.07
CA VAL A 35 -16.17 0.58 3.45
C VAL A 35 -16.21 1.79 4.38
N ASP A 36 -15.71 2.96 3.95
CA ASP A 36 -15.77 4.22 4.71
C ASP A 36 -17.21 4.60 5.05
N ASN A 37 -18.13 4.50 4.09
CA ASN A 37 -19.56 4.76 4.33
C ASN A 37 -20.14 3.79 5.37
N SER A 38 -19.74 2.52 5.31
CA SER A 38 -20.18 1.49 6.25
C SER A 38 -19.65 1.76 7.66
N VAL A 39 -18.34 2.04 7.79
CA VAL A 39 -17.70 2.38 9.07
C VAL A 39 -18.35 3.63 9.68
N ALA A 40 -18.54 4.68 8.88
CA ALA A 40 -19.22 5.89 9.34
C ALA A 40 -20.66 5.62 9.81
N ASN A 41 -21.38 4.72 9.14
CA ASN A 41 -22.71 4.30 9.58
C ASN A 41 -22.66 3.56 10.92
N PHE A 42 -21.72 2.64 11.10
CA PHE A 42 -21.53 1.90 12.36
C PHE A 42 -21.14 2.79 13.52
N GLU A 43 -20.30 3.81 13.29
CA GLU A 43 -19.87 4.73 14.34
C GLU A 43 -20.95 5.76 14.71
N GLY A 44 -21.77 6.15 13.73
CA GLY A 44 -22.82 7.14 13.92
C GLY A 44 -24.13 6.60 14.50
N ASN A 45 -24.31 5.27 14.54
CA ASN A 45 -25.58 4.64 14.89
C ASN A 45 -25.39 3.41 15.79
N GLU A 46 -26.43 3.04 16.54
CA GLU A 46 -26.47 1.75 17.21
C GLU A 46 -26.82 0.67 16.18
N THR A 47 -25.86 -0.22 15.87
CA THR A 47 -26.06 -1.32 14.92
C THR A 47 -25.95 -2.67 15.59
N THR A 48 -26.66 -3.68 15.08
CA THR A 48 -26.62 -5.06 15.59
C THR A 48 -25.34 -5.81 15.19
N GLY A 49 -24.56 -5.25 14.27
CA GLY A 49 -23.29 -5.79 13.80
C GLY A 49 -22.50 -4.75 13.02
N THR A 50 -21.20 -5.00 12.85
CA THR A 50 -20.26 -4.11 12.15
C THR A 50 -19.56 -4.86 11.00
N GLN A 51 -20.34 -5.64 10.25
CA GLN A 51 -19.81 -6.51 9.20
C GLN A 51 -19.93 -5.86 7.83
N VAL A 52 -18.87 -5.99 7.03
CA VAL A 52 -18.86 -5.66 5.59
C VAL A 52 -18.38 -6.88 4.81
N VAL A 53 -19.14 -7.25 3.78
CA VAL A 53 -18.77 -8.34 2.87
C VAL A 53 -18.66 -7.78 1.47
N VAL A 54 -17.53 -8.03 0.81
CA VAL A 54 -17.33 -7.70 -0.59
C VAL A 54 -17.28 -9.00 -1.41
N THR A 55 -18.20 -9.18 -2.34
CA THR A 55 -18.29 -10.34 -3.22
C THR A 55 -17.73 -10.00 -4.60
N PHE A 56 -16.98 -10.92 -5.19
CA PHE A 56 -16.42 -10.78 -6.54
C PHE A 56 -16.78 -11.98 -7.40
N ASP A 57 -17.47 -11.73 -8.51
CA ASP A 57 -17.83 -12.72 -9.50
C ASP A 57 -17.20 -12.37 -10.84
N LYS A 58 -16.14 -13.10 -11.24
CA LYS A 58 -15.55 -12.95 -12.57
C LYS A 58 -16.53 -13.49 -13.62
N VAL A 59 -17.10 -12.60 -14.44
CA VAL A 59 -18.09 -12.98 -15.46
C VAL A 59 -17.39 -13.55 -16.68
N ASN A 60 -16.36 -12.84 -17.15
CA ASN A 60 -15.55 -13.17 -18.32
C ASN A 60 -14.16 -12.53 -18.17
N GLU A 61 -13.34 -12.51 -19.23
CA GLU A 61 -11.98 -11.92 -19.17
C GLU A 61 -11.98 -10.40 -19.10
N ASP A 62 -13.10 -9.74 -19.42
CA ASP A 62 -13.23 -8.30 -19.53
C ASP A 62 -14.02 -7.68 -18.37
N GLU A 63 -14.80 -8.47 -17.61
CA GLU A 63 -15.75 -7.96 -16.63
C GLU A 63 -15.77 -8.75 -15.31
N VAL A 64 -15.94 -8.01 -14.22
CA VAL A 64 -16.19 -8.52 -12.88
C VAL A 64 -17.44 -7.85 -12.29
N ILE A 65 -18.32 -8.64 -11.69
CA ILE A 65 -19.44 -8.14 -10.88
C ILE A 65 -18.98 -8.07 -9.43
N VAL A 66 -19.25 -6.95 -8.78
CA VAL A 66 -18.87 -6.71 -7.40
C VAL A 66 -20.10 -6.35 -6.58
N GLY A 67 -20.23 -7.00 -5.43
CA GLY A 67 -21.25 -6.72 -4.42
C GLY A 67 -20.60 -6.24 -3.13
N ILE A 68 -21.17 -5.25 -2.47
CA ILE A 68 -20.75 -4.78 -1.15
C ILE A 68 -21.97 -4.75 -0.25
N GLU A 69 -21.97 -5.56 0.80
CA GLU A 69 -23.05 -5.60 1.79
C GLU A 69 -22.55 -5.20 3.17
N ASP A 70 -23.29 -4.35 3.86
CA ASP A 70 -23.06 -3.98 5.26
C ASP A 70 -24.24 -4.37 6.16
N THR A 71 -23.98 -4.48 7.47
CA THR A 71 -24.99 -4.71 8.51
C THR A 71 -25.42 -3.42 9.21
N GLY A 72 -25.39 -2.29 8.51
CA GLY A 72 -25.69 -0.97 9.05
C GLY A 72 -27.18 -0.73 9.24
N THR A 73 -27.55 0.53 9.46
CA THR A 73 -28.96 0.93 9.61
C THR A 73 -29.71 1.09 8.29
N GLY A 74 -29.02 0.91 7.15
CA GLY A 74 -29.54 1.30 5.85
C GLY A 74 -29.58 2.83 5.63
N ILE A 75 -29.98 3.22 4.43
CA ILE A 75 -30.10 4.61 3.98
C ILE A 75 -31.54 5.07 4.22
N VAL A 76 -31.74 5.99 5.17
CA VAL A 76 -33.07 6.53 5.48
C VAL A 76 -33.61 7.33 4.30
N ASP A 77 -32.81 8.23 3.73
CA ASP A 77 -33.20 9.08 2.61
C ASP A 77 -32.17 8.99 1.47
N PHE A 78 -32.62 8.54 0.30
CA PHE A 78 -31.79 8.45 -0.90
C PHE A 78 -31.45 9.81 -1.50
N GLU A 79 -32.32 10.81 -1.36
CA GLU A 79 -32.15 12.10 -2.01
C GLU A 79 -30.83 12.79 -1.60
N PRO A 80 -30.54 13.03 -0.32
CA PRO A 80 -29.26 13.59 0.10
C PRO A 80 -28.09 12.62 -0.13
N ALA A 81 -28.32 11.31 -0.08
CA ALA A 81 -27.27 10.32 -0.35
C ALA A 81 -26.81 10.32 -1.81
N LEU A 82 -27.71 10.62 -2.76
CA LEU A 82 -27.45 10.59 -4.19
C LEU A 82 -27.28 11.98 -4.83
N ARG A 83 -27.74 13.05 -4.17
CA ARG A 83 -27.50 14.42 -4.64
C ARG A 83 -26.01 14.77 -4.52
N LEU A 84 -25.42 15.22 -5.63
CA LEU A 84 -24.03 15.67 -5.66
C LEU A 84 -23.82 16.89 -4.75
N GLY A 85 -22.87 16.77 -3.82
CA GLY A 85 -22.43 17.85 -2.94
C GLY A 85 -23.38 18.14 -1.79
N ASP A 86 -24.43 17.31 -1.60
CA ASP A 86 -25.27 17.40 -0.42
C ASP A 86 -24.51 16.85 0.79
N ARG A 87 -24.48 17.65 1.86
CA ARG A 87 -23.80 17.34 3.13
C ARG A 87 -24.79 17.24 4.30
N SER A 88 -26.09 17.28 4.03
CA SER A 88 -27.13 17.30 5.07
C SER A 88 -27.19 16.04 5.93
N VAL A 89 -26.61 14.93 5.47
CA VAL A 89 -26.68 13.61 6.12
C VAL A 89 -25.33 13.18 6.74
N GLY A 90 -24.27 14.00 6.67
CA GLY A 90 -22.96 13.60 7.21
C GLY A 90 -22.09 14.72 7.75
N ASP A 91 -21.75 14.62 9.04
CA ASP A 91 -20.69 15.37 9.74
C ASP A 91 -19.65 14.42 10.39
N ALA A 92 -19.56 13.16 9.93
CA ALA A 92 -18.59 12.19 10.45
C ALA A 92 -17.21 12.33 9.76
N PRO A 93 -16.09 12.09 10.46
CA PRO A 93 -14.73 12.18 9.92
C PRO A 93 -14.49 11.46 8.59
N LEU A 94 -15.13 10.30 8.39
CA LEU A 94 -15.01 9.52 7.16
C LEU A 94 -16.01 9.92 6.05
N ASN A 95 -16.95 10.84 6.27
CA ASN A 95 -17.96 11.27 5.29
C ASN A 95 -17.94 12.78 4.99
N GLU A 96 -16.77 13.43 5.11
CA GLU A 96 -16.56 14.88 5.04
C GLU A 96 -17.15 15.60 3.79
N HIS A 97 -17.16 14.95 2.63
CA HIS A 97 -17.31 15.67 1.35
C HIS A 97 -18.70 15.59 0.70
N GLY A 98 -19.53 14.60 1.03
CA GLY A 98 -20.85 14.38 0.38
C GLY A 98 -20.77 13.81 -1.05
N PHE A 99 -19.59 13.40 -1.49
CA PHE A 99 -19.30 13.04 -2.89
C PHE A 99 -18.92 11.56 -3.10
N GLY A 100 -18.39 10.88 -2.06
CA GLY A 100 -17.72 9.58 -2.17
C GLY A 100 -18.51 8.51 -2.94
N LEU A 101 -19.74 8.21 -2.50
CA LEU A 101 -20.58 7.16 -3.11
C LEU A 101 -20.74 7.32 -4.64
N LYS A 102 -21.01 8.54 -5.10
CA LYS A 102 -21.32 8.82 -6.51
C LYS A 102 -20.06 8.74 -7.37
N HIS A 103 -18.95 9.25 -6.86
CA HIS A 103 -17.65 9.13 -7.51
C HIS A 103 -17.21 7.66 -7.60
N ALA A 104 -17.40 6.88 -6.53
CA ALA A 104 -17.04 5.47 -6.50
C ALA A 104 -17.84 4.68 -7.55
N LEU A 105 -19.15 4.90 -7.64
CA LEU A 105 -20.00 4.27 -8.65
C LEU A 105 -19.61 4.70 -10.07
N ALA A 106 -19.36 5.99 -10.31
CA ALA A 106 -19.00 6.48 -11.63
C ALA A 106 -17.60 6.03 -12.09
N SER A 107 -16.65 5.87 -11.16
CA SER A 107 -15.35 5.26 -11.45
C SER A 107 -15.47 3.77 -11.76
N ALA A 108 -16.35 3.07 -11.04
CA ALA A 108 -16.53 1.63 -11.20
C ALA A 108 -17.31 1.24 -12.46
N ASP A 109 -18.36 2.02 -12.80
CA ASP A 109 -19.27 1.84 -13.93
C ASP A 109 -19.37 3.14 -14.77
N PRO A 110 -18.34 3.49 -15.58
CA PRO A 110 -18.34 4.71 -16.39
C PRO A 110 -19.46 4.77 -17.42
N ASP A 111 -19.96 3.61 -17.86
CA ASP A 111 -21.06 3.52 -18.84
C ASP A 111 -22.44 3.76 -18.22
N ASN A 112 -22.51 3.91 -16.89
CA ASN A 112 -23.71 4.29 -16.13
C ASN A 112 -24.91 3.35 -16.37
N ASN A 113 -24.69 2.05 -16.43
CA ASN A 113 -25.72 1.11 -16.89
C ASN A 113 -25.82 -0.19 -16.08
N SER A 114 -24.98 -0.36 -15.06
CA SER A 114 -24.83 -1.64 -14.36
C SER A 114 -24.77 -1.54 -12.84
N TRP A 115 -24.92 -0.34 -12.26
CA TRP A 115 -24.94 -0.17 -10.81
C TRP A 115 -26.34 -0.23 -10.20
N GLU A 116 -26.43 -0.78 -8.99
CA GLU A 116 -27.64 -0.92 -8.20
C GLU A 116 -27.33 -0.68 -6.71
N ILE A 117 -28.23 0.02 -6.01
CA ILE A 117 -28.16 0.23 -4.57
C ILE A 117 -29.45 -0.26 -3.96
N TYR A 118 -29.36 -1.22 -3.07
CA TYR A 118 -30.45 -1.76 -2.28
C TYR A 118 -30.25 -1.34 -0.83
N THR A 119 -31.33 -1.01 -0.14
CA THR A 119 -31.24 -0.64 1.27
C THR A 119 -32.52 -1.01 1.99
N ARG A 120 -32.40 -1.29 3.28
CA ARG A 120 -33.54 -1.45 4.18
C ARG A 120 -33.15 -1.00 5.58
N THR A 121 -33.99 -0.16 6.18
CA THR A 121 -33.94 0.13 7.61
C THR A 121 -34.45 -1.07 8.42
N GLU A 122 -34.35 -1.00 9.75
CA GLU A 122 -34.89 -2.05 10.63
C GLU A 122 -36.41 -2.18 10.45
N GLU A 123 -37.14 -1.05 10.37
CA GLU A 123 -38.58 -1.04 10.11
C GLU A 123 -38.92 -1.69 8.74
N GLU A 124 -38.16 -1.37 7.69
CA GLU A 124 -38.38 -1.95 6.37
C GLU A 124 -38.10 -3.45 6.36
N PHE A 125 -37.03 -3.89 7.05
CA PHE A 125 -36.71 -5.29 7.18
C PHE A 125 -37.82 -6.06 7.92
N ASP A 126 -38.33 -5.52 9.02
CA ASP A 126 -39.43 -6.13 9.80
C ASP A 126 -40.73 -6.23 9.00
N ASP A 127 -41.00 -5.24 8.13
CA ASP A 127 -42.12 -5.25 7.19
C ASP A 127 -41.89 -6.14 5.96
N GLY A 128 -40.73 -6.80 5.86
CA GLY A 128 -40.35 -7.63 4.72
C GLY A 128 -40.24 -6.82 3.44
N GLN A 129 -39.71 -5.61 3.52
CA GLN A 129 -39.52 -4.67 2.43
C GLN A 129 -38.06 -4.24 2.30
N PHE A 130 -37.73 -3.70 1.13
CA PHE A 130 -36.51 -2.96 0.89
C PHE A 130 -36.74 -1.96 -0.23
N ARG A 131 -35.87 -0.95 -0.31
CA ARG A 131 -35.83 0.00 -1.42
C ARG A 131 -34.63 -0.25 -2.31
N LYS A 132 -34.76 0.08 -3.59
CA LYS A 132 -33.66 0.07 -4.53
C LYS A 132 -33.64 1.30 -5.44
N VAL A 133 -32.44 1.70 -5.83
CA VAL A 133 -32.18 2.67 -6.90
C VAL A 133 -31.19 2.01 -7.86
N THR A 134 -31.41 2.18 -9.16
CA THR A 134 -30.59 1.56 -10.21
C THR A 134 -30.09 2.61 -11.18
N SER A 135 -29.02 2.28 -11.91
CA SER A 135 -28.58 3.01 -13.09
C SER A 135 -29.69 3.19 -14.13
N PRO A 136 -29.62 4.24 -14.98
CA PRO A 136 -28.56 5.25 -15.01
C PRO A 136 -28.78 6.35 -13.97
N TYR A 137 -27.68 7.02 -13.59
CA TYR A 137 -27.73 8.24 -12.80
C TYR A 137 -28.29 9.39 -13.64
N HIS A 138 -29.34 10.03 -13.13
CA HIS A 138 -30.04 11.16 -13.74
C HIS A 138 -30.41 12.19 -12.68
N PHE A 139 -30.79 13.41 -13.06
CA PHE A 139 -31.26 14.41 -12.10
C PHE A 139 -32.58 14.02 -11.41
N ASN A 140 -33.37 13.15 -12.05
CA ASN A 140 -34.64 12.65 -11.54
C ASN A 140 -34.59 11.14 -11.31
N LEU A 141 -33.82 10.71 -10.32
CA LEU A 141 -33.81 9.31 -9.87
C LEU A 141 -35.10 8.98 -9.10
N SER A 142 -35.53 7.72 -9.22
CA SER A 142 -36.65 7.20 -8.45
C SER A 142 -36.22 5.95 -7.69
N SER A 143 -36.57 5.90 -6.39
CA SER A 143 -36.44 4.68 -5.61
C SER A 143 -37.66 3.80 -5.80
N GLN A 144 -37.45 2.50 -5.95
CA GLN A 144 -38.50 1.49 -6.00
C GLN A 144 -38.57 0.79 -4.64
N THR A 145 -39.76 0.62 -4.08
CA THR A 145 -39.97 -0.20 -2.87
C THR A 145 -40.46 -1.58 -3.30
N SER A 146 -39.76 -2.62 -2.91
CA SER A 146 -40.07 -4.02 -3.19
C SER A 146 -40.38 -4.77 -1.91
N SER A 147 -41.37 -5.66 -1.94
CA SER A 147 -41.57 -6.66 -0.88
C SER A 147 -40.72 -7.89 -1.16
N THR A 148 -40.14 -8.48 -0.11
CA THR A 148 -39.35 -9.71 -0.12
C THR A 148 -40.09 -10.93 -0.68
N GLY A 149 -41.43 -10.88 -0.72
CA GLY A 149 -42.25 -11.90 -1.39
C GLY A 149 -42.25 -11.81 -2.91
N ASN A 150 -41.93 -10.65 -3.48
CA ASN A 150 -41.92 -10.40 -4.93
C ASN A 150 -40.49 -10.42 -5.50
N GLU A 151 -39.54 -9.87 -4.76
CA GLU A 151 -38.15 -9.77 -5.16
C GLU A 151 -37.26 -10.16 -3.97
N THR A 152 -36.22 -10.96 -4.22
CA THR A 152 -35.32 -11.42 -3.15
C THR A 152 -34.28 -10.35 -2.86
N TRP A 153 -34.01 -10.09 -1.58
CA TRP A 153 -32.86 -9.27 -1.17
C TRP A 153 -31.58 -9.89 -1.73
N PRO A 154 -30.74 -9.13 -2.46
CA PRO A 154 -29.58 -9.69 -3.15
C PRO A 154 -28.42 -10.08 -2.22
N GLY A 155 -28.40 -9.52 -1.00
CA GLY A 155 -27.38 -9.82 -0.01
C GLY A 155 -27.66 -11.08 0.83
N GLN A 156 -26.70 -11.41 1.68
CA GLN A 156 -26.70 -12.59 2.55
C GLN A 156 -27.08 -12.28 4.00
N PHE A 157 -27.06 -11.02 4.43
CA PHE A 157 -27.41 -10.68 5.81
C PHE A 157 -28.93 -10.64 6.02
N ASN A 158 -29.34 -10.92 7.26
CA ASN A 158 -30.74 -10.93 7.68
C ASN A 158 -30.94 -9.86 8.75
N GLY A 159 -31.21 -8.63 8.31
CA GLY A 159 -31.36 -7.44 9.14
C GLY A 159 -31.27 -6.16 8.30
N SER A 160 -31.27 -5.00 8.93
CA SER A 160 -31.03 -3.72 8.25
C SER A 160 -29.66 -3.67 7.59
N GLY A 161 -29.50 -2.80 6.59
CA GLY A 161 -28.22 -2.59 5.91
C GLY A 161 -28.37 -2.05 4.50
N THR A 162 -27.23 -1.94 3.83
CA THR A 162 -27.14 -1.55 2.42
C THR A 162 -26.41 -2.63 1.64
N PHE A 163 -26.86 -2.87 0.42
CA PHE A 163 -26.18 -3.71 -0.56
C PHE A 163 -25.97 -2.90 -1.85
N ILE A 164 -24.74 -2.80 -2.30
CA ILE A 164 -24.36 -2.10 -3.53
C ILE A 164 -23.80 -3.12 -4.51
N ARG A 165 -24.24 -3.05 -5.76
CA ARG A 165 -23.74 -3.90 -6.84
C ARG A 165 -23.35 -3.05 -8.03
N PHE A 166 -22.28 -3.43 -8.71
CA PHE A 166 -21.91 -2.87 -10.00
C PHE A 166 -21.11 -3.87 -10.83
N THR A 167 -21.10 -3.68 -12.15
CA THR A 167 -20.15 -4.35 -13.05
C THR A 167 -18.99 -3.40 -13.32
N SER A 168 -17.77 -3.92 -13.29
CA SER A 168 -16.58 -3.13 -13.62
C SER A 168 -15.70 -3.87 -14.60
N SER A 169 -14.94 -3.10 -15.38
CA SER A 169 -13.96 -3.66 -16.30
C SER A 169 -12.82 -4.37 -15.53
N MET A 170 -12.35 -5.48 -16.08
CA MET A 170 -11.18 -6.20 -15.56
C MET A 170 -9.92 -5.33 -15.63
N SER A 171 -9.82 -4.41 -16.59
CA SER A 171 -8.71 -3.46 -16.68
C SER A 171 -8.67 -2.52 -15.46
N PHE A 172 -9.82 -1.97 -15.06
CA PHE A 172 -9.91 -1.16 -13.85
C PHE A 172 -9.72 -2.00 -12.59
N PHE A 173 -10.36 -3.18 -12.49
CA PHE A 173 -10.12 -4.12 -11.37
C PHE A 173 -8.63 -4.46 -11.19
N ASN A 174 -7.91 -4.72 -12.28
CA ASN A 174 -6.48 -5.04 -12.25
C ASN A 174 -5.60 -3.89 -11.75
N THR A 175 -6.12 -2.67 -11.58
CA THR A 175 -5.39 -1.58 -10.91
C THR A 175 -5.09 -1.88 -9.44
N ILE A 176 -5.75 -2.86 -8.81
CA ILE A 176 -5.39 -3.35 -7.46
C ILE A 176 -3.91 -3.76 -7.40
N GLN A 177 -3.32 -4.28 -8.49
CA GLN A 177 -1.93 -4.71 -8.50
C GLN A 177 -0.90 -3.57 -8.60
N GLN A 178 -1.34 -2.30 -8.73
CA GLN A 178 -0.43 -1.16 -8.80
C GLN A 178 0.59 -1.19 -7.66
N GLY A 179 1.87 -0.97 -8.01
CA GLY A 179 2.99 -1.04 -7.08
C GLY A 179 3.60 -2.43 -6.89
N VAL A 180 3.01 -3.49 -7.45
CA VAL A 180 3.54 -4.86 -7.41
C VAL A 180 4.17 -5.22 -8.76
N ARG A 181 5.29 -5.94 -8.74
CA ARG A 181 5.96 -6.42 -9.96
C ARG A 181 5.20 -7.61 -10.59
N GLY A 182 5.20 -7.67 -11.92
CA GLY A 182 4.57 -8.76 -12.68
C GLY A 182 3.08 -8.55 -12.94
N SER A 183 2.42 -9.58 -13.46
CA SER A 183 0.98 -9.60 -13.69
C SER A 183 0.34 -10.63 -12.76
N ALA A 184 -0.66 -10.19 -11.99
CA ALA A 184 -1.40 -11.05 -11.07
C ALA A 184 -2.72 -11.53 -11.70
N GLY A 185 -3.04 -12.79 -11.46
CA GLY A 185 -4.37 -13.34 -11.78
C GLY A 185 -5.45 -12.84 -10.82
N PHE A 186 -6.71 -13.05 -11.18
CA PHE A 186 -7.90 -12.59 -10.46
C PHE A 186 -7.84 -12.84 -8.94
N SER A 187 -7.68 -14.09 -8.51
CA SER A 187 -7.63 -14.44 -7.08
C SER A 187 -6.46 -13.78 -6.35
N ARG A 188 -5.32 -13.57 -7.03
CA ARG A 188 -4.14 -12.90 -6.44
C ARG A 188 -4.36 -11.39 -6.30
N CYS A 189 -5.05 -10.75 -7.25
CA CYS A 189 -5.49 -9.35 -7.09
C CYS A 189 -6.39 -9.20 -5.86
N ILE A 190 -7.30 -10.13 -5.59
CA ILE A 190 -8.16 -10.06 -4.39
C ILE A 190 -7.34 -10.23 -3.09
N GLU A 191 -6.30 -11.06 -3.08
CA GLU A 191 -5.38 -11.14 -1.94
C GLU A 191 -4.60 -9.83 -1.73
N TYR A 192 -4.23 -9.11 -2.80
CA TYR A 192 -3.67 -7.76 -2.68
C TYR A 192 -4.68 -6.75 -2.15
N LEU A 193 -5.94 -6.80 -2.60
CA LEU A 193 -7.01 -5.97 -2.05
C LEU A 193 -7.23 -6.27 -0.57
N ARG A 194 -7.16 -7.54 -0.16
CA ARG A 194 -7.25 -7.96 1.24
C ARG A 194 -6.16 -7.29 2.08
N GLU A 195 -4.94 -7.25 1.57
CA GLU A 195 -3.81 -6.56 2.21
C GLU A 195 -4.04 -5.04 2.25
N ASP A 196 -4.47 -4.42 1.14
CA ASP A 196 -4.76 -2.99 1.05
C ASP A 196 -5.82 -2.55 2.07
N LEU A 197 -6.91 -3.32 2.19
CA LEU A 197 -7.97 -3.05 3.16
C LEU A 197 -7.49 -3.28 4.60
N GLY A 198 -6.69 -4.34 4.82
CA GLY A 198 -6.10 -4.64 6.12
C GLY A 198 -5.15 -3.56 6.60
N HIS A 199 -4.43 -2.90 5.69
CA HIS A 199 -3.58 -1.75 5.99
C HIS A 199 -4.42 -0.49 6.18
N THR A 200 -5.30 -0.16 5.23
CA THR A 200 -6.11 1.06 5.26
C THR A 200 -6.96 1.16 6.52
N TYR A 201 -7.53 0.05 6.96
CA TYR A 201 -8.42 -0.04 8.11
C TYR A 201 -7.78 -0.70 9.33
N ALA A 202 -6.45 -0.82 9.39
CA ALA A 202 -5.75 -1.54 10.46
C ALA A 202 -6.24 -1.14 11.86
N GLY A 203 -6.25 0.17 12.17
CA GLY A 203 -6.72 0.65 13.48
C GLY A 203 -8.23 0.45 13.71
N VAL A 204 -9.04 0.57 12.65
CA VAL A 204 -10.50 0.37 12.75
C VAL A 204 -10.84 -1.10 13.02
N ILE A 205 -10.11 -2.03 12.37
CA ILE A 205 -10.24 -3.48 12.56
C ILE A 205 -9.78 -3.88 13.96
N GLN A 206 -8.63 -3.37 14.42
CA GLN A 206 -8.09 -3.65 15.75
C GLN A 206 -9.01 -3.22 16.88
N ASP A 207 -9.63 -2.05 16.73
CA ASP A 207 -10.61 -1.53 17.69
C ASP A 207 -11.95 -2.32 17.66
N GLY A 208 -12.10 -3.29 16.74
CA GLY A 208 -13.32 -4.07 16.57
C GLY A 208 -14.48 -3.25 15.97
N ARG A 209 -14.20 -2.06 15.41
CA ARG A 209 -15.20 -1.16 14.82
C ARG A 209 -15.72 -1.65 13.47
N VAL A 210 -14.98 -2.53 12.80
CA VAL A 210 -15.42 -3.19 11.56
C VAL A 210 -14.83 -4.59 11.41
N SER A 211 -15.62 -5.50 10.83
CA SER A 211 -15.16 -6.81 10.34
C SER A 211 -15.40 -6.91 8.84
N ILE A 212 -14.34 -6.92 8.05
CA ILE A 212 -14.40 -6.98 6.59
C ILE A 212 -14.08 -8.39 6.10
N SER A 213 -14.81 -8.88 5.11
CA SER A 213 -14.52 -10.14 4.43
C SER A 213 -14.68 -10.04 2.92
N LEU A 214 -13.83 -10.77 2.19
CA LEU A 214 -13.85 -10.86 0.74
C LEU A 214 -14.29 -12.26 0.31
N GLN A 215 -15.27 -12.34 -0.56
CA GLN A 215 -15.80 -13.60 -1.10
C GLN A 215 -15.57 -13.69 -2.60
N PHE A 216 -14.99 -14.79 -3.05
CA PHE A 216 -14.68 -15.05 -4.46
C PHE A 216 -14.36 -16.54 -4.64
N ASP A 217 -14.66 -17.11 -5.81
CA ASP A 217 -14.36 -18.52 -6.12
C ASP A 217 -14.81 -19.53 -5.03
N GLY A 218 -15.94 -19.25 -4.36
CA GLY A 218 -16.45 -20.06 -3.24
C GLY A 218 -15.63 -19.97 -1.94
N GLN A 219 -14.62 -19.10 -1.89
CA GLN A 219 -13.83 -18.79 -0.71
C GLN A 219 -14.43 -17.59 0.03
N ASN A 220 -14.20 -17.55 1.34
CA ASN A 220 -14.45 -16.39 2.18
C ASN A 220 -13.19 -16.10 2.99
N LYS A 221 -12.59 -14.93 2.76
CA LYS A 221 -11.34 -14.49 3.38
C LYS A 221 -11.60 -13.30 4.27
N ARG A 222 -11.30 -13.45 5.56
CA ARG A 222 -11.31 -12.31 6.48
C ARG A 222 -10.13 -11.38 6.20
N VAL A 223 -10.41 -10.09 6.25
CA VAL A 223 -9.40 -9.03 6.25
C VAL A 223 -8.88 -8.91 7.68
N GLU A 224 -7.58 -9.13 7.86
CA GLU A 224 -6.90 -8.94 9.15
C GLU A 224 -6.18 -7.59 9.13
N ALA A 225 -5.95 -6.99 10.30
CA ALA A 225 -5.15 -5.78 10.40
C ALA A 225 -3.72 -6.04 9.92
N VAL A 226 -3.23 -5.21 9.01
CA VAL A 226 -1.84 -5.25 8.51
C VAL A 226 -1.03 -4.33 9.39
N GLU A 227 -0.04 -4.90 10.09
CA GLU A 227 0.73 -4.21 11.12
C GLU A 227 2.23 -4.35 10.88
N PRO A 228 3.04 -3.33 11.21
CA PRO A 228 4.49 -3.49 11.19
C PRO A 228 4.94 -4.44 12.30
N ILE A 229 6.06 -5.13 12.07
CA ILE A 229 6.77 -5.87 13.10
C ILE A 229 7.92 -4.99 13.59
N TRP A 230 8.02 -4.74 14.88
CA TRP A 230 9.04 -3.85 15.45
C TRP A 230 10.31 -4.60 15.87
N GLU A 231 11.48 -4.10 15.46
CA GLU A 231 12.80 -4.49 15.99
C GLU A 231 13.12 -3.71 17.28
N GLY A 232 12.65 -2.46 17.37
CA GLY A 232 12.87 -1.60 18.52
C GLY A 232 12.09 -0.28 18.41
N TYR A 233 12.19 0.56 19.43
CA TYR A 233 11.49 1.84 19.52
C TYR A 233 12.43 3.02 19.75
N TYR A 234 12.18 4.12 19.04
CA TYR A 234 12.82 5.42 19.25
C TYR A 234 12.15 6.16 20.39
N ASP A 235 12.87 7.01 21.13
CA ASP A 235 12.21 7.85 22.13
C ASP A 235 11.58 9.11 21.48
N PRO A 236 10.32 9.45 21.79
CA PRO A 236 9.39 8.73 22.64
C PRO A 236 8.85 7.49 21.92
N LYS A 237 8.70 6.37 22.64
CA LYS A 237 8.40 5.06 22.06
C LYS A 237 6.99 4.97 21.51
N VAL A 238 6.06 4.72 22.42
CA VAL A 238 4.63 4.60 22.16
C VAL A 238 3.93 5.46 23.18
N GLY A 239 2.95 6.24 22.76
CA GLY A 239 2.22 7.09 23.68
C GLY A 239 1.08 7.83 23.04
N THR A 240 0.48 8.68 23.86
CA THR A 240 -0.64 9.54 23.48
C THR A 240 -0.39 10.92 24.04
N GLU A 241 -0.64 11.95 23.24
CA GLU A 241 -0.56 13.36 23.66
C GLU A 241 -1.76 14.14 23.13
N THR A 242 -2.22 15.15 23.88
CA THR A 242 -3.25 16.07 23.40
C THR A 242 -2.59 17.30 22.78
N LEU A 243 -2.83 17.54 21.50
CA LEU A 243 -2.29 18.67 20.75
C LEU A 243 -3.41 19.58 20.26
N ASP A 244 -3.16 20.88 20.14
CA ASP A 244 -4.00 21.78 19.34
C ASP A 244 -3.26 22.06 18.04
N LEU A 245 -3.81 21.56 16.93
CA LEU A 245 -3.24 21.74 15.60
C LEU A 245 -3.82 22.97 14.88
N GLY A 246 -4.62 23.82 15.55
CA GLY A 246 -5.24 25.02 14.99
C GLY A 246 -6.76 24.96 14.84
N GLY A 247 -7.38 23.83 15.20
CA GLY A 247 -8.84 23.63 15.20
C GLY A 247 -9.43 23.30 16.57
N GLY A 248 -8.59 23.25 17.61
CA GLY A 248 -8.92 22.72 18.93
C GLY A 248 -8.17 21.42 19.24
N GLN A 249 -8.37 20.92 20.46
CA GLN A 249 -7.63 19.76 20.97
C GLN A 249 -7.99 18.45 20.25
N VAL A 250 -6.97 17.79 19.71
CA VAL A 250 -7.00 16.44 19.13
C VAL A 250 -6.11 15.53 19.97
N GLU A 251 -6.53 14.27 20.13
CA GLU A 251 -5.68 13.25 20.73
C GLU A 251 -4.78 12.65 19.65
N VAL A 252 -3.47 12.62 19.90
CA VAL A 252 -2.46 12.10 18.98
C VAL A 252 -1.82 10.88 19.62
N GLU A 253 -2.16 9.70 19.09
CA GLU A 253 -1.45 8.47 19.41
C GLU A 253 -0.26 8.32 18.47
N TYR A 254 0.88 7.92 19.01
CA TYR A 254 2.09 7.78 18.24
C TYR A 254 2.86 6.52 18.63
N GLU A 255 3.53 5.95 17.63
CA GLU A 255 4.48 4.87 17.76
C GLU A 255 5.67 5.15 16.84
N PHE A 256 6.86 5.35 17.43
CA PHE A 256 8.09 5.60 16.70
C PHE A 256 9.01 4.39 16.82
N GLY A 257 9.18 3.63 15.74
CA GLY A 257 9.90 2.37 15.79
C GLY A 257 10.81 2.09 14.61
N GLU A 258 11.75 1.19 14.87
CA GLU A 258 12.53 0.50 13.85
C GLU A 258 11.73 -0.72 13.41
N MET A 259 11.26 -0.72 12.17
CA MET A 259 10.47 -1.84 11.65
C MET A 259 11.37 -2.90 11.02
N LYS A 260 10.98 -4.15 11.23
CA LYS A 260 11.46 -5.32 10.50
C LYS A 260 10.79 -5.35 9.13
N GLU A 261 11.49 -5.89 8.14
CA GLU A 261 10.87 -6.28 6.88
C GLU A 261 9.80 -7.35 7.11
N SER A 262 8.63 -7.14 6.52
CA SER A 262 7.48 -8.03 6.61
C SER A 262 7.36 -8.95 5.39
N ASP A 263 6.54 -9.99 5.51
CA ASP A 263 6.20 -10.90 4.41
C ASP A 263 5.02 -10.38 3.55
N TYR A 264 4.56 -9.15 3.79
CA TYR A 264 3.49 -8.53 3.02
C TYR A 264 3.93 -8.17 1.60
N ALA A 265 2.99 -8.20 0.66
CA ALA A 265 3.29 -7.96 -0.75
C ALA A 265 3.53 -6.48 -1.07
N LYS A 266 2.98 -5.55 -0.28
CA LYS A 266 3.01 -4.10 -0.54
C LYS A 266 3.45 -3.26 0.65
N TYR A 267 3.11 -3.65 1.88
CA TYR A 267 3.29 -2.79 3.06
C TYR A 267 4.43 -3.26 3.96
N TYR A 268 5.03 -2.33 4.72
CA TYR A 268 6.07 -2.61 5.72
C TYR A 268 7.24 -3.48 5.19
N GLN A 269 7.69 -3.21 3.98
CA GLN A 269 8.75 -3.94 3.29
C GLN A 269 10.16 -3.39 3.54
N ARG A 270 10.32 -2.47 4.51
CA ARG A 270 11.62 -1.84 4.83
C ARG A 270 12.31 -1.26 3.59
N ASN A 271 11.54 -0.52 2.79
CA ASN A 271 12.01 0.12 1.57
C ASN A 271 11.54 1.59 1.48
N MET A 272 12.02 2.33 0.47
CA MET A 272 11.72 3.76 0.30
C MET A 272 10.24 4.08 0.12
N SER A 273 9.39 3.11 -0.24
CA SER A 273 7.95 3.32 -0.41
C SER A 273 7.13 3.02 0.85
N THR A 274 7.70 2.29 1.82
CA THR A 274 6.97 1.76 2.99
C THR A 274 7.51 2.29 4.33
N SER A 275 8.46 3.21 4.30
CA SER A 275 9.13 3.76 5.49
C SER A 275 8.82 5.24 5.69
N GLY A 276 9.25 5.83 6.82
CA GLY A 276 9.06 7.25 7.11
C GLY A 276 7.93 7.48 8.10
N VAL A 277 6.88 8.18 7.69
CA VAL A 277 5.74 8.49 8.57
C VAL A 277 4.42 8.14 7.89
N GLU A 278 3.57 7.47 8.66
CA GLU A 278 2.20 7.11 8.34
C GLU A 278 1.25 7.92 9.23
N ILE A 279 0.25 8.56 8.62
CA ILE A 279 -0.79 9.30 9.32
C ILE A 279 -2.12 8.57 9.18
N ARG A 280 -2.75 8.35 10.32
CA ARG A 280 -4.09 7.81 10.48
C ARG A 280 -5.02 8.88 11.06
N VAL A 281 -6.30 8.81 10.71
CA VAL A 281 -7.37 9.55 11.37
C VAL A 281 -8.40 8.55 11.84
N ASN A 282 -8.68 8.56 13.15
CA ASN A 282 -9.55 7.60 13.81
C ASN A 282 -9.26 6.15 13.38
N GLY A 283 -7.99 5.77 13.28
CA GLY A 283 -7.53 4.43 12.91
C GLY A 283 -7.49 4.12 11.41
N ARG A 284 -8.06 4.96 10.54
CA ARG A 284 -7.94 4.81 9.07
C ARG A 284 -6.68 5.48 8.56
N VAL A 285 -5.87 4.75 7.80
CA VAL A 285 -4.68 5.31 7.12
C VAL A 285 -5.10 6.29 6.03
N LEU A 286 -4.49 7.47 6.01
CA LEU A 286 -4.75 8.50 5.00
C LEU A 286 -3.51 8.89 4.21
N ALA A 287 -2.34 8.82 4.82
CA ALA A 287 -1.09 9.19 4.17
C ALA A 287 0.06 8.32 4.68
N THR A 288 0.95 7.95 3.79
CA THR A 288 2.14 7.14 4.08
C THR A 288 3.37 7.80 3.46
N ASN A 289 4.55 7.36 3.88
CA ASN A 289 5.82 7.75 3.26
C ASN A 289 6.09 9.27 3.20
N LEU A 290 5.72 9.97 4.28
CA LEU A 290 5.82 11.43 4.40
C LEU A 290 7.21 11.93 4.80
N PHE A 291 8.26 11.15 4.51
CA PHE A 291 9.63 11.49 4.89
C PHE A 291 10.12 12.81 4.25
N PRO A 292 9.99 13.01 2.93
CA PRO A 292 10.41 14.27 2.30
C PRO A 292 9.64 15.49 2.80
N GLU A 293 8.35 15.33 3.06
CA GLU A 293 7.46 16.40 3.50
C GLU A 293 7.83 16.88 4.91
N ILE A 294 8.15 15.95 5.80
CA ILE A 294 8.48 16.27 7.19
C ILE A 294 9.89 16.84 7.30
N TRP A 295 10.92 16.16 6.78
CA TRP A 295 12.32 16.58 6.99
C TRP A 295 12.90 17.44 5.87
N ARG A 296 12.19 17.64 4.75
CA ARG A 296 12.66 18.38 3.57
C ARG A 296 13.99 17.84 3.04
N LYS A 297 14.11 16.50 3.05
CA LYS A 297 15.27 15.74 2.58
C LYS A 297 14.82 14.72 1.54
N GLU A 298 15.72 14.40 0.62
CA GLU A 298 15.51 13.29 -0.30
C GLU A 298 15.42 11.96 0.47
N ARG A 299 14.62 11.05 -0.07
CA ARG A 299 14.52 9.68 0.46
C ARG A 299 15.88 9.01 0.32
N HIS A 300 16.27 8.25 1.33
CA HIS A 300 17.55 7.56 1.34
C HIS A 300 17.41 6.22 2.05
N ASN A 301 18.04 5.18 1.50
CA ASN A 301 17.89 3.80 1.99
C ASN A 301 18.34 3.61 3.44
N LEU A 302 19.30 4.41 3.91
CA LEU A 302 19.69 4.52 5.32
C LEU A 302 18.52 4.73 6.29
N TYR A 303 17.39 5.29 5.85
CA TYR A 303 16.22 5.57 6.70
C TYR A 303 15.06 4.58 6.50
N ASN A 304 15.21 3.54 5.68
CA ASN A 304 14.13 2.58 5.39
C ASN A 304 13.73 1.71 6.60
N HIS A 305 14.50 1.78 7.68
CA HIS A 305 14.24 1.10 8.94
C HIS A 305 13.28 1.89 9.84
N PHE A 306 13.19 3.21 9.65
CA PHE A 306 12.39 4.09 10.50
C PHE A 306 10.94 4.12 10.02
N LEU A 307 10.00 3.89 10.95
CA LEU A 307 8.58 4.12 10.76
C LEU A 307 7.99 4.84 11.98
N ALA A 308 7.24 5.89 11.74
CA ALA A 308 6.35 6.50 12.72
C ALA A 308 4.90 6.29 12.30
N ILE A 309 4.08 5.72 13.18
CA ILE A 309 2.63 5.68 13.00
C ILE A 309 2.02 6.75 13.90
N ILE A 310 1.31 7.71 13.31
CA ILE A 310 0.67 8.83 14.00
C ILE A 310 -0.83 8.78 13.74
N ASN A 311 -1.63 8.54 14.77
CA ASN A 311 -3.09 8.46 14.66
C ASN A 311 -3.75 9.66 15.36
N LEU A 312 -4.48 10.45 14.59
CA LEU A 312 -5.24 11.60 15.07
C LEU A 312 -6.67 11.16 15.44
N LYS A 313 -7.06 11.33 16.70
CA LYS A 313 -8.36 10.95 17.24
C LYS A 313 -9.22 12.18 17.57
N SER A 314 -10.34 12.30 16.86
CA SER A 314 -11.36 13.33 17.09
C SER A 314 -12.67 12.95 16.40
N ASP A 315 -13.80 13.22 17.06
CA ASP A 315 -15.14 13.17 16.49
C ASP A 315 -15.49 14.42 15.68
N ARG A 316 -14.72 15.50 15.88
CA ARG A 316 -14.91 16.81 15.28
C ARG A 316 -14.02 17.03 14.06
N LEU A 317 -14.65 17.17 12.91
CA LEU A 317 -14.01 17.43 11.61
C LEU A 317 -13.12 18.67 11.63
N GLU A 318 -13.54 19.76 12.29
CA GLU A 318 -12.78 21.02 12.30
C GLU A 318 -11.40 20.90 12.96
N ARG A 319 -11.19 19.86 13.77
CA ARG A 319 -9.93 19.58 14.47
C ARG A 319 -8.95 18.72 13.68
N LEU A 320 -9.43 18.05 12.62
CA LEU A 320 -8.67 17.08 11.84
C LEU A 320 -8.21 17.68 10.51
N PRO A 321 -7.00 17.34 10.00
CA PRO A 321 -6.54 17.80 8.71
C PRO A 321 -7.54 17.49 7.58
N THR A 322 -7.71 18.44 6.66
CA THR A 322 -8.68 18.31 5.55
C THR A 322 -8.22 17.22 4.60
N THR A 323 -9.07 16.23 4.33
CA THR A 323 -8.74 15.14 3.40
C THR A 323 -8.89 15.58 1.93
N ARG A 324 -8.22 14.88 1.01
CA ARG A 324 -8.53 14.98 -0.42
C ARG A 324 -9.89 14.29 -0.67
N THR A 325 -10.61 14.68 -1.73
CA THR A 325 -11.93 14.11 -2.05
C THR A 325 -11.93 12.59 -2.13
N ALA A 326 -10.86 11.98 -2.64
CA ALA A 326 -10.69 10.52 -2.76
C ALA A 326 -10.11 9.83 -1.50
N LYS A 327 -9.92 10.58 -0.39
CA LYS A 327 -9.36 10.11 0.90
C LYS A 327 -8.10 9.25 0.79
N ASN A 328 -7.29 9.52 -0.22
CA ASN A 328 -6.00 8.89 -0.48
C ASN A 328 -4.82 9.79 -0.05
N GLY A 329 -5.11 10.82 0.73
CA GLY A 329 -4.14 11.80 1.17
C GLY A 329 -4.80 12.94 1.93
N ILE A 330 -3.96 13.69 2.64
CA ILE A 330 -4.33 14.96 3.24
C ILE A 330 -4.07 16.08 2.22
N ARG A 331 -4.87 17.13 2.25
CA ARG A 331 -4.70 18.27 1.34
C ARG A 331 -3.36 18.96 1.59
N SER A 332 -2.58 19.14 0.52
CA SER A 332 -1.33 19.88 0.59
C SER A 332 -1.57 21.34 1.00
N GLY A 333 -0.78 21.83 1.96
CA GLY A 333 -0.93 23.18 2.51
C GLY A 333 -1.99 23.31 3.62
N ASP A 334 -2.57 22.22 4.12
CA ASP A 334 -3.40 22.28 5.34
C ASP A 334 -2.55 22.69 6.55
N GLU A 335 -2.98 23.74 7.25
CA GLU A 335 -2.25 24.31 8.40
C GLU A 335 -2.12 23.32 9.56
N LYS A 336 -3.10 22.43 9.76
CA LYS A 336 -3.08 21.43 10.84
C LYS A 336 -2.07 20.32 10.53
N LEU A 337 -1.93 19.97 9.25
CA LEU A 337 -0.90 19.03 8.81
C LEU A 337 0.51 19.62 9.01
N GLU A 338 0.73 20.89 8.68
CA GLU A 338 2.04 21.52 8.90
C GLU A 338 2.37 21.62 10.39
N GLN A 339 1.40 21.94 11.25
CA GLN A 339 1.60 21.93 12.70
C GLN A 339 1.96 20.54 13.24
N LEU A 340 1.33 19.48 12.69
CA LEU A 340 1.72 18.10 13.03
C LEU A 340 3.16 17.81 12.58
N PHE A 341 3.55 18.23 11.38
CA PHE A 341 4.92 18.07 10.91
C PHE A 341 5.92 18.84 11.77
N GLU A 342 5.58 20.04 12.23
CA GLU A 342 6.39 20.79 13.19
C GLU A 342 6.54 20.06 14.52
N TRP A 343 5.45 19.49 15.06
CA TRP A 343 5.51 18.67 16.26
C TRP A 343 6.41 17.44 16.09
N ILE A 344 6.28 16.70 14.98
CA ILE A 344 7.17 15.57 14.67
C ILE A 344 8.62 16.02 14.58
N ARG A 345 8.91 17.14 13.91
CA ARG A 345 10.27 17.70 13.82
C ARG A 345 10.82 18.17 15.17
N ASN A 346 9.97 18.61 16.10
CA ASN A 346 10.43 18.97 17.44
C ASN A 346 10.87 17.75 18.25
N ILE A 347 10.21 16.61 18.05
CA ILE A 347 10.56 15.33 18.67
C ILE A 347 11.77 14.68 17.98
N HIS A 348 11.74 14.64 16.65
CA HIS A 348 12.78 14.07 15.80
C HIS A 348 13.28 15.13 14.80
N PRO A 349 14.18 16.04 15.21
CA PRO A 349 14.68 17.12 14.34
C PRO A 349 15.41 16.64 13.09
N GLN A 350 15.94 15.42 13.16
CA GLN A 350 16.58 14.73 12.06
C GLN A 350 15.98 13.32 11.95
N PRO A 351 15.98 12.73 10.74
CA PRO A 351 15.74 11.32 10.56
C PRO A 351 16.53 10.48 11.56
N GLN A 352 15.88 9.50 12.17
CA GLN A 352 16.52 8.67 13.17
C GLN A 352 17.59 7.78 12.54
N LYS A 353 18.67 7.58 13.30
CA LYS A 353 19.65 6.54 13.00
C LYS A 353 19.13 5.22 13.55
N LYS A 354 19.54 4.12 12.95
CA LYS A 354 19.17 2.76 13.35
C LYS A 354 19.42 2.52 14.85
N LEU A 355 18.44 1.97 15.56
CA LEU A 355 18.55 1.59 16.98
C LEU A 355 19.47 0.39 17.11
N THR A 356 19.31 -0.55 16.18
CA THR A 356 20.17 -1.71 16.08
C THR A 356 21.44 -1.33 15.32
N GLY A 357 22.61 -1.55 15.91
CA GLY A 357 23.88 -1.47 15.16
C GLY A 357 23.98 -2.56 14.07
N SER A 358 22.98 -3.44 13.95
CA SER A 358 22.95 -4.52 12.98
C SER A 358 22.39 -4.05 11.63
N ILE A 359 23.22 -3.39 10.83
CA ILE A 359 23.04 -3.41 9.39
C ILE A 359 23.15 -4.87 8.94
N SER A 360 22.17 -5.38 8.19
CA SER A 360 22.19 -6.74 7.65
C SER A 360 23.12 -6.80 6.44
N GLU A 361 23.60 -8.00 6.11
CA GLU A 361 24.40 -8.24 4.89
C GLU A 361 23.65 -7.78 3.63
N LYS A 362 22.35 -8.08 3.55
CA LYS A 362 21.48 -7.65 2.44
C LYS A 362 21.38 -6.13 2.33
N GLU A 363 21.30 -5.41 3.44
CA GLU A 363 21.28 -3.94 3.42
C GLU A 363 22.61 -3.35 2.92
N LEU A 364 23.76 -3.94 3.28
CA LEU A 364 25.08 -3.53 2.79
C LEU A 364 25.24 -3.80 1.29
N VAL A 365 24.79 -4.98 0.83
CA VAL A 365 24.80 -5.33 -0.60
C VAL A 365 23.90 -4.40 -1.40
N ARG A 366 22.72 -4.07 -0.89
CA ARG A 366 21.80 -3.12 -1.53
C ARG A 366 22.41 -1.72 -1.63
N GLU A 367 23.01 -1.21 -0.55
CA GLU A 367 23.70 0.08 -0.59
C GLU A 367 24.85 0.09 -1.62
N LEU A 368 25.62 -1.00 -1.70
CA LEU A 368 26.66 -1.16 -2.71
C LEU A 368 26.06 -1.16 -4.13
N SER A 369 24.97 -1.91 -4.35
CA SER A 369 24.24 -1.97 -5.62
C SER A 369 23.81 -0.58 -6.09
N ASP A 370 23.15 0.20 -5.22
CA ASP A 370 22.67 1.55 -5.54
C ASP A 370 23.82 2.49 -5.92
N LYS A 371 24.97 2.39 -5.25
CA LYS A 371 26.17 3.17 -5.57
C LYS A 371 26.75 2.79 -6.92
N LYS A 372 26.80 1.50 -7.25
CA LYS A 372 27.26 1.03 -8.56
C LYS A 372 26.35 1.55 -9.66
N GLU A 373 25.02 1.44 -9.52
CA GLU A 373 24.06 1.97 -10.49
C GLU A 373 24.24 3.49 -10.70
N THR A 374 24.50 4.25 -9.64
CA THR A 374 24.66 5.70 -9.73
C THR A 374 25.95 6.12 -10.45
N HIS A 375 27.02 5.32 -10.32
CA HIS A 375 28.35 5.67 -10.84
C HIS A 375 28.67 5.03 -12.20
N LEU A 376 27.88 4.06 -12.65
CA LEU A 376 28.12 3.33 -13.89
C LEU A 376 27.33 3.90 -15.09
N PRO A 377 27.80 3.69 -16.34
CA PRO A 377 27.08 4.12 -17.55
C PRO A 377 25.70 3.46 -17.67
N GLN A 378 24.78 4.04 -18.44
CA GLN A 378 23.44 3.45 -18.67
C GLN A 378 23.45 2.06 -19.33
N THR A 379 24.56 1.67 -19.96
CA THR A 379 24.76 0.34 -20.55
C THR A 379 25.19 -0.72 -19.53
N SER A 380 25.36 -0.35 -18.26
CA SER A 380 25.71 -1.29 -17.19
C SER A 380 24.50 -2.09 -16.72
N ARG A 381 24.78 -3.25 -16.10
CA ARG A 381 23.78 -4.09 -15.45
C ARG A 381 24.25 -4.36 -14.04
N VAL A 382 23.43 -4.01 -13.06
CA VAL A 382 23.66 -4.27 -11.64
C VAL A 382 22.47 -5.07 -11.13
N GLU A 383 22.73 -6.22 -10.50
CA GLU A 383 21.66 -7.13 -10.08
C GLU A 383 22.05 -7.84 -8.79
N THR A 384 21.19 -7.75 -7.77
CA THR A 384 21.31 -8.51 -6.53
C THR A 384 20.61 -9.86 -6.68
N GLU A 385 21.15 -10.90 -6.07
CA GLU A 385 20.59 -12.28 -6.15
C GLU A 385 20.52 -12.81 -7.61
N PHE A 386 21.50 -12.46 -8.45
CA PHE A 386 21.61 -12.97 -9.83
C PHE A 386 21.85 -14.48 -9.82
N GLU A 387 21.00 -15.25 -10.48
CA GLU A 387 21.09 -16.72 -10.49
C GLU A 387 22.17 -17.21 -11.45
N VAL A 388 23.06 -18.06 -10.95
CA VAL A 388 24.02 -18.86 -11.73
C VAL A 388 23.69 -20.35 -11.64
N TYR A 389 24.25 -21.17 -12.52
CA TYR A 389 23.86 -22.57 -12.74
C TYR A 389 22.42 -22.74 -13.25
N ASP A 390 21.90 -21.74 -13.94
CA ASP A 390 20.57 -21.80 -14.56
C ASP A 390 20.54 -22.84 -15.69
N THR A 391 21.63 -22.96 -16.47
CA THR A 391 21.72 -23.93 -17.59
C THR A 391 21.65 -25.39 -17.17
N ILE A 392 21.86 -25.69 -15.89
CA ILE A 392 21.81 -27.04 -15.32
C ILE A 392 20.62 -27.25 -14.36
N ASP A 393 19.65 -26.33 -14.34
CA ASP A 393 18.43 -26.39 -13.50
C ASP A 393 18.74 -26.51 -11.99
N SER A 394 19.80 -25.80 -11.55
CA SER A 394 20.21 -25.76 -10.15
C SER A 394 20.63 -24.34 -9.76
N PRO A 395 19.72 -23.35 -9.84
CA PRO A 395 20.04 -21.94 -9.67
C PRO A 395 20.62 -21.65 -8.27
N VAL A 396 21.68 -20.85 -8.24
CA VAL A 396 22.32 -20.34 -7.04
C VAL A 396 22.38 -18.82 -7.14
N PRO A 397 21.76 -18.07 -6.21
CA PRO A 397 21.79 -16.61 -6.25
C PRO A 397 23.15 -16.08 -5.78
N VAL A 398 23.77 -15.25 -6.61
CA VAL A 398 24.97 -14.46 -6.29
C VAL A 398 24.56 -13.18 -5.58
N ASP A 399 25.27 -12.78 -4.52
CA ASP A 399 24.89 -11.62 -3.71
C ASP A 399 24.77 -10.34 -4.56
N LEU A 400 25.76 -10.06 -5.41
CA LEU A 400 25.73 -8.94 -6.36
C LEU A 400 26.50 -9.27 -7.65
N TYR A 401 25.86 -9.01 -8.78
CA TYR A 401 26.41 -9.05 -10.12
C TYR A 401 26.52 -7.63 -10.68
N VAL A 402 27.68 -7.29 -11.26
CA VAL A 402 27.94 -5.98 -11.87
C VAL A 402 28.61 -6.16 -13.22
N PHE A 403 27.97 -5.69 -14.28
CA PHE A 403 28.56 -5.50 -15.60
C PHE A 403 28.65 -4.00 -15.87
N ASP A 404 29.86 -3.46 -16.05
CA ASP A 404 30.06 -2.02 -16.24
C ASP A 404 29.99 -1.53 -17.70
N GLY A 405 29.78 -2.45 -18.64
CA GLY A 405 29.86 -2.22 -20.09
C GLY A 405 31.08 -2.87 -20.74
N HIS A 406 32.06 -3.30 -19.94
CA HIS A 406 33.28 -3.94 -20.40
C HIS A 406 33.58 -5.22 -19.62
N GLU A 407 33.54 -5.16 -18.29
CA GLU A 407 33.93 -6.24 -17.39
C GLU A 407 32.75 -6.70 -16.52
N VAL A 408 32.75 -8.00 -16.19
CA VAL A 408 31.83 -8.64 -15.27
C VAL A 408 32.51 -8.85 -13.92
N THR A 409 31.93 -8.26 -12.88
CA THR A 409 32.34 -8.47 -11.49
C THR A 409 31.22 -9.13 -10.69
N ILE A 410 31.54 -10.22 -10.00
CA ILE A 410 30.62 -10.88 -9.05
C ILE A 410 31.12 -10.68 -7.61
N TYR A 411 30.19 -10.59 -6.67
CA TYR A 411 30.50 -10.37 -5.26
C TYR A 411 29.94 -11.50 -4.39
N GLU A 412 30.73 -11.93 -3.42
CA GLU A 412 30.29 -12.63 -2.22
C GLU A 412 30.50 -11.68 -1.04
N ALA A 413 29.43 -11.34 -0.35
CA ALA A 413 29.43 -10.37 0.72
C ALA A 413 29.38 -11.06 2.08
N LYS A 414 30.19 -10.57 3.02
CA LYS A 414 30.06 -10.90 4.43
C LYS A 414 30.01 -9.64 5.24
N LYS A 415 29.01 -9.51 6.11
CA LYS A 415 28.85 -8.30 6.93
C LYS A 415 30.12 -7.95 7.74
N ASN A 416 30.61 -8.89 8.54
CA ASN A 416 31.75 -8.67 9.44
C ASN A 416 33.01 -9.39 8.92
N THR A 417 33.21 -10.65 9.32
CA THR A 417 34.42 -11.42 8.96
C THR A 417 34.13 -12.46 7.90
N ALA A 418 34.87 -12.42 6.78
CA ALA A 418 34.86 -13.48 5.78
C ALA A 418 35.86 -14.60 6.13
N GLY A 419 35.40 -15.83 5.96
CA GLY A 419 36.17 -17.06 6.24
C GLY A 419 36.47 -17.87 4.98
N ALA A 420 37.12 -19.02 5.16
CA ALA A 420 37.41 -19.96 4.07
C ALA A 420 36.14 -20.40 3.30
N GLN A 421 35.01 -20.56 3.98
CA GLN A 421 33.74 -20.92 3.35
C GLN A 421 33.31 -19.89 2.30
N SER A 422 33.48 -18.60 2.59
CA SER A 422 33.11 -17.52 1.68
C SER A 422 33.99 -17.50 0.41
N VAL A 423 35.25 -17.93 0.52
CA VAL A 423 36.12 -18.08 -0.66
C VAL A 423 35.59 -19.18 -1.60
N TYR A 424 35.15 -20.31 -1.06
CA TYR A 424 34.57 -21.38 -1.88
C TYR A 424 33.17 -21.04 -2.40
N GLN A 425 32.41 -20.23 -1.66
CA GLN A 425 31.14 -19.68 -2.14
C GLN A 425 31.36 -18.78 -3.36
N LEU A 426 32.36 -17.89 -3.31
CA LEU A 426 32.75 -17.05 -4.45
C LEU A 426 33.24 -17.88 -5.65
N LEU A 427 34.02 -18.94 -5.41
CA LEU A 427 34.43 -19.89 -6.45
C LEU A 427 33.22 -20.55 -7.11
N MET A 428 32.25 -20.99 -6.32
CA MET A 428 31.02 -21.60 -6.83
C MET A 428 30.22 -20.61 -7.70
N TYR A 429 30.14 -19.34 -7.30
CA TYR A 429 29.50 -18.31 -8.12
C TYR A 429 30.20 -18.12 -9.46
N TRP A 430 31.54 -18.07 -9.45
CA TRP A 430 32.33 -17.94 -10.67
C TRP A 430 32.08 -19.13 -11.61
N ASP A 431 32.23 -20.35 -11.10
CA ASP A 431 32.04 -21.57 -11.89
C ASP A 431 30.62 -21.68 -12.44
N GLY A 432 29.61 -21.24 -11.68
CA GLY A 432 28.23 -21.18 -12.15
C GLY A 432 28.04 -20.19 -13.30
N ALA A 433 28.59 -18.99 -13.17
CA ALA A 433 28.52 -17.97 -14.21
C ALA A 433 29.25 -18.42 -15.49
N THR A 434 30.42 -19.04 -15.36
CA THR A 434 31.14 -19.65 -16.48
C THR A 434 30.33 -20.78 -17.12
N ALA A 435 29.71 -21.67 -16.33
CA ALA A 435 28.87 -22.75 -16.86
C ALA A 435 27.67 -22.25 -17.67
N ASP A 436 27.11 -21.10 -17.28
CA ASP A 436 26.01 -20.44 -17.99
C ASP A 436 26.47 -19.62 -19.22
N GLY A 437 27.77 -19.65 -19.55
CA GLY A 437 28.35 -18.94 -20.69
C GLY A 437 28.54 -17.44 -20.45
N ASN A 438 28.61 -17.01 -19.20
CA ASN A 438 28.84 -15.63 -18.79
C ASN A 438 30.04 -15.55 -17.81
N PRO A 439 31.26 -15.90 -18.25
CA PRO A 439 32.43 -15.97 -17.38
C PRO A 439 32.74 -14.58 -16.77
N PRO A 440 32.95 -14.50 -15.44
CA PRO A 440 33.34 -13.24 -14.81
C PRO A 440 34.78 -12.85 -15.14
N ASP A 441 35.08 -11.55 -15.05
CA ASP A 441 36.44 -11.01 -15.13
C ASP A 441 37.06 -10.85 -13.72
N THR A 442 36.25 -10.59 -12.71
CA THR A 442 36.69 -10.41 -11.31
C THR A 442 35.67 -10.97 -10.32
N GLY A 443 36.14 -11.67 -9.30
CA GLY A 443 35.34 -12.10 -8.16
C GLY A 443 35.80 -11.37 -6.90
N VAL A 444 34.88 -10.71 -6.22
CA VAL A 444 35.17 -9.90 -5.04
C VAL A 444 34.59 -10.55 -3.81
N LEU A 445 35.46 -10.90 -2.86
CA LEU A 445 35.05 -11.21 -1.50
C LEU A 445 35.04 -9.92 -0.68
N ILE A 446 33.86 -9.43 -0.29
CA ILE A 446 33.71 -8.16 0.43
C ILE A 446 33.32 -8.37 1.89
N ALA A 447 34.08 -7.80 2.83
CA ALA A 447 33.82 -7.88 4.27
C ALA A 447 34.58 -6.80 5.06
N SER A 448 34.19 -6.52 6.32
CA SER A 448 34.99 -5.64 7.19
C SER A 448 36.36 -6.25 7.51
N GLU A 449 36.39 -7.56 7.79
CA GLU A 449 37.61 -8.28 8.11
C GLU A 449 37.71 -9.64 7.39
N PHE A 450 38.94 -10.17 7.32
CA PHE A 450 39.22 -11.46 6.68
C PHE A 450 40.02 -12.34 7.62
N SER A 451 39.59 -13.59 7.78
CA SER A 451 40.38 -14.56 8.54
C SER A 451 41.74 -14.80 7.85
N PRO A 452 42.83 -15.10 8.60
CA PRO A 452 44.19 -15.20 8.04
C PRO A 452 44.34 -16.20 6.89
N GLY A 453 43.49 -17.23 6.84
CA GLY A 453 43.52 -18.26 5.78
C GLY A 453 42.92 -17.80 4.44
N VAL A 454 42.17 -16.69 4.41
CA VAL A 454 41.54 -16.19 3.17
C VAL A 454 42.59 -15.85 2.13
N GLU A 455 43.65 -15.12 2.51
CA GLU A 455 44.68 -14.70 1.56
C GLU A 455 45.34 -15.89 0.87
N ILE A 456 45.69 -16.91 1.65
CA ILE A 456 46.33 -18.14 1.17
C ILE A 456 45.42 -18.87 0.18
N LEU A 457 44.11 -18.95 0.48
CA LEU A 457 43.15 -19.61 -0.40
C LEU A 457 42.92 -18.85 -1.70
N LEU A 458 42.83 -17.52 -1.65
CA LEU A 458 42.70 -16.69 -2.85
C LEU A 458 43.94 -16.82 -3.75
N GLU A 459 45.15 -16.76 -3.18
CA GLU A 459 46.40 -17.00 -3.92
C GLU A 459 46.44 -18.40 -4.55
N GLU A 460 46.02 -19.43 -3.82
CA GLU A 460 45.97 -20.80 -4.33
C GLU A 460 44.96 -20.93 -5.48
N LEU A 461 43.76 -20.35 -5.34
CA LEU A 461 42.74 -20.42 -6.39
C LEU A 461 43.12 -19.61 -7.62
N ASN A 462 43.67 -18.41 -7.47
CA ASN A 462 44.13 -17.59 -8.59
C ASN A 462 45.31 -18.21 -9.37
N SER A 463 45.96 -19.25 -8.82
CA SER A 463 46.96 -20.05 -9.56
C SER A 463 46.37 -21.16 -10.44
N LYS A 464 45.04 -21.32 -10.40
CA LYS A 464 44.27 -22.33 -11.14
C LYS A 464 43.44 -21.67 -12.24
N THR A 465 42.89 -22.50 -13.10
CA THR A 465 41.95 -22.09 -14.15
C THR A 465 40.57 -22.69 -13.91
N ASP A 466 39.55 -22.01 -14.43
CA ASP A 466 38.19 -22.52 -14.53
C ASP A 466 38.06 -23.63 -15.58
N ASN A 467 36.83 -24.13 -15.77
CA ASN A 467 36.53 -25.21 -16.72
C ASN A 467 36.66 -24.80 -18.19
N GLU A 468 36.73 -23.50 -18.50
CA GLU A 468 36.97 -22.97 -19.84
C GLU A 468 38.45 -22.62 -20.08
N GLY A 469 39.28 -22.72 -19.05
CA GLY A 469 40.72 -22.47 -19.10
C GLY A 469 41.11 -21.02 -18.79
N ASN A 470 40.18 -20.20 -18.29
CA ASN A 470 40.48 -18.83 -17.84
C ASN A 470 41.08 -18.87 -16.43
N GLU A 471 42.04 -18.01 -16.14
CA GLU A 471 42.59 -17.88 -14.78
C GLU A 471 41.57 -17.23 -13.85
N TYR A 472 41.45 -17.72 -12.62
CA TYR A 472 40.61 -17.04 -11.62
C TYR A 472 41.24 -15.70 -11.22
N ASN A 473 40.39 -14.69 -11.05
CA ASN A 473 40.80 -13.37 -10.58
C ASN A 473 39.97 -12.96 -9.35
N PHE A 474 40.28 -13.59 -8.22
CA PHE A 474 39.64 -13.27 -6.95
C PHE A 474 40.41 -12.23 -6.15
N VAL A 475 39.69 -11.22 -5.66
CA VAL A 475 40.23 -10.13 -4.84
C VAL A 475 39.39 -9.93 -3.58
N LYS A 476 39.99 -9.33 -2.54
CA LYS A 476 39.29 -8.95 -1.32
C LYS A 476 39.11 -7.44 -1.24
N LYS A 477 37.96 -6.98 -0.74
CA LYS A 477 37.68 -5.55 -0.52
C LYS A 477 36.92 -5.34 0.78
N THR A 478 37.10 -4.18 1.42
CA THR A 478 36.26 -3.79 2.55
C THR A 478 35.06 -2.97 2.08
N TRP A 479 34.02 -2.88 2.92
CA TRP A 479 32.87 -2.01 2.67
C TRP A 479 33.30 -0.55 2.43
N GLN A 480 34.27 -0.06 3.22
CA GLN A 480 34.84 1.27 3.03
C GLN A 480 35.60 1.44 1.71
N ASN A 481 36.32 0.41 1.23
CA ASN A 481 37.02 0.48 -0.07
C ASN A 481 36.04 0.68 -1.23
N GLU A 482 34.80 0.20 -1.08
CA GLU A 482 33.71 0.35 -2.04
C GLU A 482 32.78 1.55 -1.71
N GLY A 483 33.19 2.39 -0.76
CA GLY A 483 32.50 3.62 -0.40
C GLY A 483 31.25 3.43 0.44
N VAL A 484 30.96 2.22 0.97
CA VAL A 484 29.86 1.93 1.91
C VAL A 484 30.30 2.31 3.32
N ASP A 485 29.51 3.14 4.01
CA ASP A 485 29.83 3.69 5.33
C ASP A 485 29.48 2.67 6.43
N TYR A 486 30.32 1.63 6.53
CA TYR A 486 30.24 0.58 7.54
C TYR A 486 31.58 0.44 8.28
N PRO A 487 31.59 0.39 9.62
CA PRO A 487 32.84 0.36 10.38
C PRO A 487 33.67 -0.90 10.08
N ASP A 488 34.99 -0.71 10.07
CA ASP A 488 35.91 -1.82 10.31
C ASP A 488 35.80 -2.14 11.82
N GLU A 489 35.55 -3.39 12.18
CA GLU A 489 35.38 -3.79 13.60
C GLU A 489 36.68 -3.67 14.41
#